data_AF-A0A368Q0F0-F1
#
_entry.id   AF-A0A368Q0F0-F1
#
_cell.length_a   1.000
_cell.length_b   1.000
_cell.length_c   1.000
_cell.angle_alpha   90.00
_cell.angle_beta   90.00
_cell.angle_gamma   90.00
#
_symmetry.space_group_name_H-M   'P 1'
#
loop_
_entity.id
_entity.type
_entity.pdbx_description
1 polymer ?
#
loop_
_entity_poly.entity_id
_entity_poly.type
_entity_poly.pdbx_seq_one_letter_code
_entity_poly.pdbx_strand_id
1 'polypeptide(L)'
;MGASTPRHHLSSSSLPQPLLTKRIITFALYALIPLALLHYLISLPPPAHQTTSAAATSPSPPQGPKAAAVTEKAAAGAKRTRAAPRCDYSDGAWVRSAAAPLYNGTSCGGTIKARQNCEAHGRPDTGYLRWRWRPRGCALPPFDPAEFLRLVRGRHVAFVGDSLARNQCESLVCLLTSAFPAQLVRGAGGGDGDGDGDELRKFRRWAFPSHDATVSVFWSPFLVNGTEKVKSGAAGVEHNRLYLDQPDERWAAELPGIDVVVLSAGHWFLHSAMFYDRGAVVGCHHCPEPNRTETGFFGAFRLAVRGALREVVLRGARAQQQQQRERRRPKLAVVTTFSPAHFEGEWDSPTACARTEPYAPAERGVEYMDGEMLRAEVEEAAAAGADARARGAGVTVEAVQVTRMAALRADGHPGAYMHPFPFAGGARERVPNDCVHWCLPGPIDAWNEILLQVVKRWADAADADVDAESSAP
;
A
#
# COMPACT_ATOMS: atom_id res chain seq x y z
N MET A 1 49.10 -53.37 -18.91
CA MET A 1 50.22 -53.51 -19.88
C MET A 1 49.87 -52.59 -21.03
N GLY A 2 50.64 -51.61 -21.48
CA GLY A 2 52.06 -51.32 -21.42
C GLY A 2 52.26 -50.37 -22.61
N ALA A 3 52.93 -49.25 -22.40
CA ALA A 3 53.10 -48.18 -23.39
C ALA A 3 53.99 -48.60 -24.57
N SER A 4 53.75 -48.03 -25.76
CA SER A 4 54.81 -47.73 -26.73
C SER A 4 54.38 -46.64 -27.74
N THR A 5 55.03 -45.49 -27.63
CA THR A 5 55.20 -44.38 -28.59
C THR A 5 56.19 -44.75 -29.72
N PRO A 6 56.56 -43.88 -30.68
CA PRO A 6 55.81 -42.98 -31.58
C PRO A 6 56.30 -43.10 -33.05
N ARG A 7 55.66 -42.39 -34.01
CA ARG A 7 56.31 -42.00 -35.28
C ARG A 7 56.02 -40.54 -35.60
N HIS A 8 57.11 -39.78 -35.75
CA HIS A 8 57.13 -38.40 -36.21
C HIS A 8 56.93 -38.33 -37.73
N HIS A 9 56.11 -37.39 -38.18
CA HIS A 9 56.29 -36.71 -39.45
C HIS A 9 56.13 -35.20 -39.22
N LEU A 10 57.20 -34.48 -39.56
CA LEU A 10 57.27 -33.02 -39.59
C LEU A 10 56.48 -32.49 -40.80
N SER A 11 55.69 -31.45 -40.58
CA SER A 11 55.39 -30.47 -41.62
C SER A 11 55.25 -29.06 -41.01
N SER A 12 55.65 -28.09 -41.84
CA SER A 12 56.04 -26.70 -41.59
C SER A 12 55.19 -25.84 -40.64
N SER A 13 55.91 -25.02 -39.88
CA SER A 13 55.48 -23.85 -39.13
C SER A 13 54.83 -22.75 -39.99
N SER A 14 53.62 -22.33 -39.61
CA SER A 14 53.01 -21.05 -39.98
C SER A 14 52.72 -20.22 -38.72
N LEU A 15 53.22 -18.98 -38.70
CA LEU A 15 53.01 -17.98 -37.66
C LEU A 15 51.53 -17.53 -37.58
N PRO A 16 50.91 -17.38 -36.40
CA PRO A 16 49.62 -16.71 -36.28
C PRO A 16 49.77 -15.27 -35.78
N GLN A 17 49.54 -14.29 -36.66
CA GLN A 17 48.93 -13.00 -36.30
C GLN A 17 47.58 -12.94 -37.02
N PRO A 18 46.45 -12.69 -36.33
CA PRO A 18 45.96 -11.32 -36.17
C PRO A 18 45.00 -11.14 -34.96
N LEU A 19 45.51 -10.90 -33.75
CA LEU A 19 44.68 -10.57 -32.56
C LEU A 19 44.99 -9.19 -31.96
N LEU A 20 46.20 -8.65 -32.21
CA LEU A 20 46.62 -7.36 -31.67
C LEU A 20 45.95 -6.18 -32.38
N THR A 21 45.76 -6.28 -33.70
CA THR A 21 45.21 -5.19 -34.53
C THR A 21 43.73 -4.90 -34.23
N LYS A 22 42.93 -5.92 -33.91
CA LYS A 22 41.51 -5.75 -33.55
C LYS A 22 41.34 -5.03 -32.20
N ARG A 23 42.17 -5.36 -31.20
CA ARG A 23 42.11 -4.71 -29.88
C ARG A 23 42.49 -3.23 -29.96
N ILE A 24 43.51 -2.89 -30.73
CA ILE A 24 43.93 -1.49 -30.90
C ILE A 24 42.83 -0.64 -31.55
N ILE A 25 42.14 -1.18 -32.57
CA ILE A 25 41.03 -0.47 -33.22
C ILE A 25 39.86 -0.26 -32.24
N THR A 26 39.51 -1.28 -31.44
CA THR A 26 38.45 -1.16 -30.43
C THR A 26 38.78 -0.07 -29.40
N PHE A 27 40.02 -0.04 -28.87
CA PHE A 27 40.42 0.98 -27.91
C PHE A 27 40.48 2.39 -28.52
N ALA A 28 40.88 2.52 -29.79
CA ALA A 28 40.85 3.80 -30.50
C ALA A 28 39.40 4.35 -30.63
N LEU A 29 38.43 3.49 -30.94
CA LEU A 29 37.02 3.89 -31.02
C LEU A 29 36.44 4.33 -29.66
N TYR A 30 36.81 3.65 -28.56
CA TYR A 30 36.40 4.06 -27.22
C TYR A 30 37.04 5.38 -26.76
N ALA A 31 38.21 5.76 -27.27
CA ALA A 31 38.85 7.02 -26.93
C ALA A 31 38.29 8.23 -27.72
N LEU A 32 37.75 8.02 -28.92
CA LEU A 32 37.23 9.10 -29.77
C LEU A 32 35.87 9.65 -29.29
N ILE A 33 35.02 8.82 -28.69
CA ILE A 33 33.68 9.23 -28.21
C ILE A 33 33.77 10.26 -27.05
N PRO A 34 34.59 10.05 -26.00
CA PRO A 34 34.77 11.03 -24.94
C PRO A 34 35.40 12.35 -25.44
N LEU A 35 36.33 12.27 -26.39
CA LEU A 35 36.98 13.45 -26.97
C LEU A 35 35.99 14.29 -27.80
N ALA A 36 35.10 13.64 -28.56
CA ALA A 36 34.03 14.32 -29.28
C ALA A 36 33.01 14.98 -28.33
N LEU A 37 32.63 14.30 -27.24
CA LEU A 37 31.78 14.86 -26.18
C LEU A 37 32.42 16.06 -25.48
N LEU A 38 33.71 15.97 -25.16
CA LEU A 38 34.46 17.07 -24.55
C LEU A 38 34.54 18.26 -25.51
N HIS A 39 34.79 18.03 -26.80
CA HIS A 39 34.82 19.10 -27.79
C HIS A 39 33.44 19.76 -27.96
N TYR A 40 32.35 18.99 -27.91
CA TYR A 40 30.99 19.50 -27.95
C TYR A 40 30.67 20.37 -26.71
N LEU A 41 31.09 19.94 -25.52
CA LEU A 41 30.88 20.70 -24.28
C LEU A 41 31.68 22.00 -24.23
N ILE A 42 32.89 22.04 -24.81
CA ILE A 42 33.73 23.25 -24.88
C ILE A 42 33.22 24.22 -25.96
N SER A 43 32.55 23.71 -27.00
CA SER A 43 32.06 24.52 -28.13
C SER A 43 30.67 25.11 -27.91
N LEU A 44 30.03 24.85 -26.78
CA LEU A 44 28.74 25.47 -26.43
C LEU A 44 28.95 26.94 -26.04
N PRO A 45 28.36 27.91 -26.77
CA PRO A 45 28.37 29.30 -26.33
C PRO A 45 27.61 29.44 -25.02
N PRO A 46 28.04 30.32 -24.10
CA PRO A 46 27.36 30.53 -22.83
C PRO A 46 25.92 31.03 -23.08
N PRO A 47 24.94 30.59 -22.26
CA PRO A 47 23.59 31.10 -22.37
C PRO A 47 23.56 32.61 -22.09
N ALA A 48 22.87 33.35 -22.94
CA ALA A 48 22.66 34.78 -22.78
C ALA A 48 21.95 35.05 -21.45
N HIS A 49 22.65 35.71 -20.51
CA HIS A 49 22.03 36.26 -19.32
C HIS A 49 21.05 37.37 -19.72
N GLN A 50 19.76 37.11 -19.60
CA GLN A 50 18.75 38.17 -19.57
C GLN A 50 18.77 38.81 -18.19
N THR A 51 19.34 40.01 -18.12
CA THR A 51 19.31 40.90 -16.97
C THR A 51 17.91 41.49 -16.84
N THR A 52 17.08 40.94 -15.95
CA THR A 52 15.85 41.61 -15.52
C THR A 52 16.21 42.69 -14.49
N SER A 53 16.16 43.94 -14.94
CA SER A 53 16.24 45.13 -14.10
C SER A 53 15.00 45.18 -13.18
N ALA A 54 15.21 44.94 -11.88
CA ALA A 54 14.22 45.24 -10.85
C ALA A 54 14.43 46.69 -10.39
N ALA A 55 13.49 47.56 -10.73
CA ALA A 55 13.46 48.93 -10.25
C ALA A 55 13.20 48.95 -8.73
N ALA A 56 14.13 49.56 -8.01
CA ALA A 56 14.03 49.83 -6.59
C ALA A 56 12.93 50.87 -6.31
N THR A 57 12.06 50.59 -5.33
CA THR A 57 11.28 51.64 -4.65
C THR A 57 11.55 51.51 -3.15
N SER A 58 12.03 52.60 -2.56
CA SER A 58 12.41 52.69 -1.14
C SER A 58 11.21 52.66 -0.18
N PRO A 59 11.42 52.27 1.09
CA PRO A 59 10.39 52.27 2.13
C PRO A 59 10.38 53.56 2.96
N SER A 60 9.22 53.89 3.53
CA SER A 60 9.00 54.96 4.52
C SER A 60 7.76 54.61 5.37
N PRO A 61 7.63 55.15 6.61
CA PRO A 61 7.60 54.35 7.85
C PRO A 61 6.19 54.09 8.44
N PRO A 62 6.07 53.31 9.53
CA PRO A 62 4.78 52.88 10.08
C PRO A 62 4.12 53.97 10.94
N GLN A 63 2.81 54.13 10.81
CA GLN A 63 1.97 54.84 11.78
C GLN A 63 1.07 53.83 12.51
N GLY A 64 1.04 53.95 13.83
CA GLY A 64 0.38 53.05 14.77
C GLY A 64 -1.17 53.10 14.76
N PRO A 65 -1.80 52.33 15.66
CA PRO A 65 -3.20 51.93 15.52
C PRO A 65 -4.15 53.00 16.06
N LYS A 66 -5.20 53.29 15.28
CA LYS A 66 -6.40 53.97 15.81
C LYS A 66 -7.52 52.94 15.96
N ALA A 67 -7.92 52.75 17.21
CA ALA A 67 -9.16 52.11 17.58
C ALA A 67 -10.35 52.85 16.97
N ALA A 68 -11.21 52.12 16.26
CA ALA A 68 -12.56 52.56 15.94
C ALA A 68 -13.48 51.37 16.24
N ALA A 69 -14.25 51.51 17.32
CA ALA A 69 -15.38 50.65 17.61
C ALA A 69 -16.42 50.82 16.50
N VAL A 70 -16.77 49.72 15.84
CA VAL A 70 -17.94 49.65 14.96
C VAL A 70 -18.81 48.52 15.48
N THR A 71 -19.90 48.91 16.12
CA THR A 71 -21.06 48.09 16.43
C THR A 71 -21.67 47.57 15.12
N GLU A 72 -21.64 46.26 14.90
CA GLU A 72 -22.45 45.61 13.86
C GLU A 72 -23.64 44.88 14.50
N LYS A 73 -24.83 45.37 14.13
CA LYS A 73 -26.13 44.77 14.38
C LYS A 73 -26.17 43.34 13.84
N ALA A 74 -26.68 42.43 14.67
CA ALA A 74 -27.09 41.10 14.25
C ALA A 74 -28.20 41.18 13.19
N ALA A 75 -27.86 40.85 11.94
CA ALA A 75 -28.83 40.45 10.93
C ALA A 75 -28.69 38.92 10.76
N ALA A 76 -29.70 38.21 11.24
CA ALA A 76 -29.87 36.78 11.05
C ALA A 76 -30.12 36.49 9.57
N GLY A 77 -29.04 36.30 8.82
CA GLY A 77 -29.07 35.64 7.51
C GLY A 77 -28.41 34.27 7.68
N ALA A 78 -29.17 33.20 7.46
CA ALA A 78 -28.66 31.84 7.40
C ALA A 78 -27.62 31.73 6.29
N LYS A 79 -26.35 32.03 6.59
CA LYS A 79 -25.22 31.64 5.76
C LYS A 79 -25.23 30.13 5.76
N ARG A 80 -25.62 29.52 4.63
CA ARG A 80 -25.22 28.15 4.29
C ARG A 80 -23.73 28.07 4.53
N THR A 81 -23.33 27.47 5.64
CA THR A 81 -21.94 27.22 5.96
C THR A 81 -21.40 26.38 4.81
N ARG A 82 -20.52 26.97 4.01
CA ARG A 82 -19.75 26.22 3.00
C ARG A 82 -19.09 25.09 3.78
N ALA A 83 -19.45 23.84 3.48
CA ALA A 83 -18.86 22.68 4.14
C ALA A 83 -17.34 22.87 4.19
N ALA A 84 -16.74 22.67 5.36
CA ALA A 84 -15.32 22.83 5.53
C ALA A 84 -14.59 22.01 4.44
N PRO A 85 -13.56 22.57 3.80
CA PRO A 85 -12.86 21.86 2.74
C PRO A 85 -12.35 20.51 3.27
N ARG A 86 -12.66 19.46 2.52
CA ARG A 86 -12.23 18.09 2.82
C ARG A 86 -10.70 18.05 2.95
N CYS A 87 -10.19 17.49 4.03
CA CYS A 87 -8.76 17.35 4.19
C CYS A 87 -8.18 16.30 3.23
N ASP A 88 -7.08 16.67 2.58
CA ASP A 88 -6.21 15.74 1.88
C ASP A 88 -5.19 15.14 2.86
N TYR A 89 -5.32 13.85 3.12
CA TYR A 89 -4.40 13.09 3.99
C TYR A 89 -3.21 12.49 3.24
N SER A 90 -3.16 12.61 1.91
CA SER A 90 -2.13 11.98 1.05
C SER A 90 -0.80 12.76 0.99
N ASP A 91 -0.83 14.08 1.26
CA ASP A 91 0.34 14.96 1.32
C ASP A 91 0.59 15.47 2.74
N GLY A 92 1.82 15.30 3.21
CA GLY A 92 2.20 15.62 4.58
C GLY A 92 3.66 15.26 4.85
N ALA A 93 3.98 15.21 6.14
CA ALA A 93 5.29 14.77 6.62
C ALA A 93 5.16 13.99 7.93
N TRP A 94 6.08 13.05 8.14
CA TRP A 94 6.25 12.40 9.43
C TRP A 94 6.89 13.37 10.43
N VAL A 95 6.30 13.48 11.61
CA VAL A 95 6.81 14.30 12.72
C VAL A 95 6.96 13.46 13.96
N ARG A 96 7.98 13.77 14.77
CA ARG A 96 8.15 13.11 16.07
C ARG A 96 6.97 13.41 16.98
N SER A 97 6.51 12.39 17.69
CA SER A 97 5.44 12.44 18.67
C SER A 97 5.95 11.92 20.00
N ALA A 98 5.63 12.64 21.09
CA ALA A 98 5.88 12.17 22.45
C ALA A 98 4.86 11.11 22.90
N ALA A 99 3.73 10.99 22.18
CA ALA A 99 2.69 10.02 22.51
C ALA A 99 3.18 8.58 22.27
N ALA A 100 2.74 7.67 23.13
CA ALA A 100 2.94 6.25 22.92
C ALA A 100 1.89 5.64 21.98
N PRO A 101 2.24 4.54 21.28
CA PRO A 101 1.25 3.73 20.59
C PRO A 101 0.14 3.30 21.56
N LEU A 102 -1.09 3.13 21.06
CA LEU A 102 -2.23 2.72 21.88
C LEU A 102 -2.13 1.28 22.40
N TYR A 103 -1.28 0.47 21.79
CA TYR A 103 -1.04 -0.92 22.14
C TYR A 103 0.44 -1.25 21.99
N ASN A 104 0.88 -2.37 22.56
CA ASN A 104 2.24 -2.90 22.37
C ASN A 104 2.17 -4.33 21.82
N GLY A 105 3.33 -4.93 21.54
CA GLY A 105 3.40 -6.27 20.96
C GLY A 105 2.75 -7.37 21.83
N THR A 106 2.63 -7.16 23.14
CA THR A 106 2.03 -8.13 24.08
C THR A 106 0.54 -7.92 24.30
N SER A 107 0.05 -6.68 24.26
CA SER A 107 -1.31 -6.32 24.63
C SER A 107 -2.35 -6.72 23.57
N CYS A 108 -1.94 -6.93 22.32
CA CYS A 108 -2.84 -7.35 21.23
C CYS A 108 -3.00 -8.89 21.11
N GLY A 109 -2.41 -9.66 22.04
CA GLY A 109 -2.50 -11.11 22.08
C GLY A 109 -2.06 -11.79 20.78
N GLY A 110 -2.67 -12.92 20.43
CA GLY A 110 -2.36 -13.68 19.21
C GLY A 110 -2.87 -13.05 17.89
N THR A 111 -3.40 -11.83 17.91
CA THR A 111 -3.93 -11.14 16.72
C THR A 111 -2.82 -10.82 15.73
N ILE A 112 -1.72 -10.26 16.24
CA ILE A 112 -0.53 -9.91 15.47
C ILE A 112 0.12 -11.19 14.95
N LYS A 113 0.37 -11.28 13.65
CA LYS A 113 1.19 -12.36 13.09
C LYS A 113 2.60 -12.29 13.69
N ALA A 114 3.14 -13.40 14.20
CA ALA A 114 4.43 -13.43 14.92
C ALA A 114 5.55 -12.65 14.20
N ARG A 115 5.69 -12.85 12.88
CA ARG A 115 6.69 -12.16 12.02
C ARG A 115 6.55 -10.62 11.94
N GLN A 116 5.46 -10.07 12.44
CA GLN A 116 5.16 -8.64 12.48
C GLN A 116 5.21 -8.10 13.93
N ASN A 117 5.41 -8.96 14.93
CA ASN A 117 5.59 -8.58 16.33
C ASN A 117 7.07 -8.34 16.66
N CYS A 118 7.60 -7.23 16.14
CA CYS A 118 9.03 -6.92 16.20
C CYS A 118 9.56 -6.78 17.64
N GLU A 119 8.76 -6.22 18.54
CA GLU A 119 9.09 -6.08 19.96
C GLU A 119 9.27 -7.47 20.61
N ALA A 120 8.31 -8.38 20.41
CA ALA A 120 8.39 -9.75 20.94
C ALA A 120 9.56 -10.55 20.34
N HIS A 121 9.97 -10.21 19.12
CA HIS A 121 11.14 -10.81 18.46
C HIS A 121 12.48 -10.16 18.86
N GLY A 122 12.46 -9.22 19.81
CA GLY A 122 13.68 -8.65 20.39
C GLY A 122 14.29 -7.51 19.57
N ARG A 123 13.49 -6.79 18.76
CA ARG A 123 13.95 -5.57 18.10
C ARG A 123 14.34 -4.50 19.13
N PRO A 124 15.58 -4.00 19.13
CA PRO A 124 16.07 -3.12 20.19
C PRO A 124 15.70 -1.64 19.99
N ASP A 125 15.55 -1.18 18.74
CA ASP A 125 15.21 0.19 18.44
C ASP A 125 13.69 0.39 18.49
N THR A 126 13.23 1.36 19.28
CA THR A 126 11.80 1.71 19.41
C THR A 126 11.46 3.07 18.82
N GLY A 127 12.44 3.72 18.16
CA GLY A 127 12.30 5.07 17.59
C GLY A 127 11.19 5.15 16.54
N TYR A 128 11.02 4.09 15.75
CA TYR A 128 9.99 3.98 14.70
C TYR A 128 8.54 4.12 15.23
N LEU A 129 8.32 3.85 16.52
CA LEU A 129 7.01 3.99 17.20
C LEU A 129 6.66 5.44 17.56
N ARG A 130 7.62 6.37 17.46
CA ARG A 130 7.48 7.77 17.91
C ARG A 130 7.23 8.73 16.77
N TRP A 131 6.61 8.26 15.69
CA TRP A 131 6.35 9.03 14.48
C TRP A 131 4.85 9.11 14.20
N ARG A 132 4.38 10.31 13.83
CA ARG A 132 2.99 10.56 13.45
C ARG A 132 2.93 11.28 12.11
N TRP A 133 1.94 10.94 11.30
CA TRP A 133 1.70 11.61 10.03
C TRP A 133 1.00 12.96 10.27
N ARG A 134 1.59 14.03 9.75
CA ARG A 134 1.00 15.38 9.77
C ARG A 134 0.69 15.81 8.33
N PRO A 135 -0.59 15.80 7.92
CA PRO A 135 -1.01 16.35 6.62
C PRO A 135 -0.65 17.83 6.51
N ARG A 136 -0.43 18.31 5.28
CA ARG A 136 -0.02 19.71 5.05
C ARG A 136 -1.12 20.72 5.37
N GLY A 137 -2.37 20.39 5.07
CA GLY A 137 -3.50 21.32 5.10
C GLY A 137 -4.44 21.17 6.30
N CYS A 138 -4.22 20.19 7.17
CA CYS A 138 -5.10 19.95 8.32
C CYS A 138 -4.41 19.12 9.41
N ALA A 139 -5.11 18.95 10.55
CA ALA A 139 -4.75 17.97 11.55
C ALA A 139 -5.38 16.61 11.22
N LEU A 140 -4.60 15.53 11.37
CA LEU A 140 -5.11 14.17 11.45
C LEU A 140 -5.26 13.83 12.95
N PRO A 141 -6.48 13.70 13.51
CA PRO A 141 -6.67 13.32 14.91
C PRO A 141 -6.08 11.94 15.23
N PRO A 142 -5.69 11.66 16.49
CA PRO A 142 -5.23 10.32 16.86
C PRO A 142 -6.38 9.32 16.66
N PHE A 143 -6.04 8.04 16.53
CA PHE A 143 -7.07 7.01 16.46
C PHE A 143 -7.88 6.97 17.78
N ASP A 144 -9.20 7.03 17.67
CA ASP A 144 -10.12 6.86 18.80
C ASP A 144 -10.91 5.55 18.62
N PRO A 145 -10.62 4.51 19.45
CA PRO A 145 -11.31 3.23 19.38
C PRO A 145 -12.83 3.33 19.61
N ALA A 146 -13.26 4.22 20.52
CA ALA A 146 -14.66 4.38 20.87
C ALA A 146 -15.41 5.07 19.74
N GLU A 147 -14.80 6.09 19.14
CA GLU A 147 -15.37 6.76 17.97
C GLU A 147 -15.52 5.79 16.80
N PHE A 148 -14.47 5.02 16.47
CA PHE A 148 -14.54 4.05 15.37
C PHE A 148 -15.67 3.04 15.59
N LEU A 149 -15.72 2.36 16.74
CA LEU A 149 -16.75 1.36 17.02
C LEU A 149 -18.16 1.95 17.10
N ARG A 150 -18.31 3.20 17.55
CA ARG A 150 -19.60 3.90 17.52
C ARG A 150 -20.08 4.09 16.08
N LEU A 151 -19.20 4.53 15.18
CA LEU A 151 -19.51 4.76 13.77
C LEU A 151 -19.87 3.48 13.01
N VAL A 152 -19.29 2.34 13.40
CA VAL A 152 -19.56 1.02 12.80
C VAL A 152 -20.44 0.12 13.68
N ARG A 153 -21.21 0.70 14.60
CA ARG A 153 -22.12 -0.06 15.46
C ARG A 153 -23.15 -0.84 14.64
N GLY A 154 -23.31 -2.13 14.91
CA GLY A 154 -24.22 -2.99 14.15
C GLY A 154 -23.79 -3.22 12.69
N ARG A 155 -22.51 -2.98 12.37
CA ARG A 155 -21.94 -3.07 11.02
C ARG A 155 -20.76 -4.04 10.93
N HIS A 156 -20.51 -4.54 9.73
CA HIS A 156 -19.37 -5.39 9.40
C HIS A 156 -18.34 -4.65 8.54
N VAL A 157 -17.10 -4.59 9.02
CA VAL A 157 -15.93 -4.07 8.30
C VAL A 157 -15.09 -5.25 7.79
N ALA A 158 -14.80 -5.30 6.49
CA ALA A 158 -14.04 -6.38 5.88
C ALA A 158 -12.84 -5.85 5.10
N PHE A 159 -11.64 -6.30 5.46
CA PHE A 159 -10.43 -6.12 4.69
C PHE A 159 -10.28 -7.26 3.69
N VAL A 160 -10.12 -6.95 2.41
CA VAL A 160 -10.03 -7.93 1.32
C VAL A 160 -8.76 -7.65 0.55
N GLY A 161 -7.89 -8.65 0.42
CA GLY A 161 -6.64 -8.42 -0.27
C GLY A 161 -5.50 -9.38 0.05
N ASP A 162 -4.29 -8.86 -0.13
CA ASP A 162 -3.05 -9.57 0.15
C ASP A 162 -2.61 -9.45 1.63
N SER A 163 -1.35 -9.73 1.90
CA SER A 163 -0.80 -9.71 3.24
C SER A 163 -0.72 -8.32 3.86
N LEU A 164 -0.74 -7.22 3.08
CA LEU A 164 -0.80 -5.85 3.59
C LEU A 164 -2.23 -5.50 4.02
N ALA A 165 -3.25 -6.00 3.32
CA ALA A 165 -4.65 -5.90 3.76
C ALA A 165 -4.83 -6.56 5.15
N ARG A 166 -4.25 -7.75 5.34
CA ARG A 166 -4.19 -8.41 6.65
C ARG A 166 -3.43 -7.58 7.68
N ASN A 167 -2.27 -7.04 7.32
CA ASN A 167 -1.44 -6.24 8.23
C ASN A 167 -2.21 -5.00 8.74
N GLN A 168 -2.95 -4.32 7.86
CA GLN A 168 -3.79 -3.17 8.22
C GLN A 168 -4.98 -3.58 9.09
N CYS A 169 -5.61 -4.70 8.77
CA CYS A 169 -6.71 -5.28 9.56
C CYS A 169 -6.26 -5.64 10.98
N GLU A 170 -5.11 -6.32 11.13
CA GLU A 170 -4.53 -6.66 12.42
C GLU A 170 -4.20 -5.41 13.24
N SER A 171 -3.59 -4.38 12.62
CA SER A 171 -3.39 -3.07 13.24
C SER A 171 -4.71 -2.47 13.74
N LEU A 172 -5.76 -2.46 12.92
CA LEU A 172 -7.07 -1.91 13.32
C LEU A 172 -7.62 -2.68 14.52
N VAL A 173 -7.62 -4.02 14.48
CA VAL A 173 -8.10 -4.83 15.60
C VAL A 173 -7.30 -4.52 16.86
N CYS A 174 -5.98 -4.37 16.78
CA CYS A 174 -5.14 -4.00 17.93
C CYS A 174 -5.45 -2.60 18.49
N LEU A 175 -5.67 -1.62 17.61
CA LEU A 175 -6.10 -0.28 18.01
C LEU A 175 -7.44 -0.36 18.75
N LEU A 176 -8.39 -1.16 18.27
CA LEU A 176 -9.70 -1.31 18.90
C LEU A 176 -9.62 -2.07 20.24
N THR A 177 -8.82 -3.14 20.32
CA THR A 177 -8.66 -3.96 21.53
C THR A 177 -7.90 -3.27 22.65
N SER A 178 -7.20 -2.16 22.35
CA SER A 178 -6.61 -1.30 23.39
C SER A 178 -7.66 -0.76 24.40
N ALA A 179 -8.92 -0.64 23.99
CA ALA A 179 -10.02 -0.15 24.82
C ALA A 179 -11.22 -1.10 24.89
N PHE A 180 -11.44 -1.93 23.86
CA PHE A 180 -12.63 -2.79 23.76
C PHE A 180 -12.25 -4.23 23.42
N PRO A 181 -12.42 -5.19 24.34
CA PRO A 181 -12.10 -6.59 24.10
C PRO A 181 -12.82 -7.15 22.86
N ALA A 182 -12.07 -7.88 22.02
CA ALA A 182 -12.59 -8.57 20.85
C ALA A 182 -12.66 -10.08 21.09
N GLN A 183 -13.61 -10.73 20.42
CA GLN A 183 -13.74 -12.18 20.37
C GLN A 183 -13.44 -12.68 18.96
N LEU A 184 -12.48 -13.59 18.81
CA LEU A 184 -12.22 -14.22 17.52
C LEU A 184 -13.28 -15.30 17.26
N VAL A 185 -14.22 -15.01 16.36
CA VAL A 185 -15.39 -15.87 16.07
C VAL A 185 -15.20 -16.75 14.83
N ARG A 186 -14.21 -16.44 13.98
CA ARG A 186 -13.81 -17.29 12.84
C ARG A 186 -12.30 -17.26 12.67
N GLY A 187 -11.72 -18.41 12.33
CA GLY A 187 -10.27 -18.60 12.19
C GLY A 187 -9.55 -18.76 13.53
N ALA A 188 -10.25 -19.30 14.55
CA ALA A 188 -9.65 -19.69 15.81
C ALA A 188 -8.87 -21.01 15.64
N GLY A 189 -7.58 -20.97 15.97
CA GLY A 189 -6.65 -22.09 15.92
C GLY A 189 -5.22 -21.57 15.83
N GLY A 190 -4.44 -21.74 16.91
CA GLY A 190 -3.03 -21.35 16.99
C GLY A 190 -2.12 -22.28 16.19
N GLY A 191 -0.98 -21.75 15.77
CA GLY A 191 0.00 -22.48 14.96
C GLY A 191 1.05 -21.58 14.32
N ASP A 192 1.89 -20.97 15.15
CA ASP A 192 3.22 -20.47 14.82
C ASP A 192 4.13 -21.69 14.56
N GLY A 193 3.96 -22.26 13.36
CA GLY A 193 4.74 -23.39 12.86
C GLY A 193 5.38 -22.99 11.53
N ASP A 194 6.58 -22.41 11.63
CA ASP A 194 7.37 -21.98 10.49
C ASP A 194 7.50 -23.09 9.44
N GLY A 195 6.97 -22.82 8.24
CA GLY A 195 7.17 -23.70 7.10
C GLY A 195 6.29 -23.42 5.90
N ASP A 196 5.05 -22.94 6.11
CA ASP A 196 4.17 -22.21 5.16
C ASP A 196 2.63 -22.27 5.48
N GLY A 197 2.23 -22.87 6.59
CA GLY A 197 0.83 -23.13 6.95
C GLY A 197 0.13 -21.96 7.66
N ASP A 198 -0.59 -21.13 6.91
CA ASP A 198 -1.39 -20.02 7.47
C ASP A 198 -2.84 -19.95 6.93
N GLU A 199 -3.40 -21.10 6.53
CA GLU A 199 -4.79 -21.18 6.04
C GLU A 199 -5.81 -20.61 7.06
N LEU A 200 -5.51 -20.73 8.36
CA LEU A 200 -6.39 -20.24 9.43
C LEU A 200 -6.40 -18.71 9.57
N ARG A 201 -5.33 -17.99 9.18
CA ARG A 201 -5.34 -16.51 9.19
C ARG A 201 -5.81 -15.90 7.89
N LYS A 202 -5.98 -16.70 6.83
CA LYS A 202 -6.54 -16.24 5.55
C LYS A 202 -7.96 -15.68 5.71
N PHE A 203 -8.75 -16.25 6.62
CA PHE A 203 -10.14 -15.84 6.87
C PHE A 203 -10.42 -15.74 8.36
N ARG A 204 -10.23 -14.54 8.93
CA ARG A 204 -10.52 -14.27 10.35
C ARG A 204 -11.64 -13.26 10.52
N ARG A 205 -12.40 -13.41 11.61
CA ARG A 205 -13.45 -12.47 12.02
C ARG A 205 -13.39 -12.25 13.52
N TRP A 206 -13.28 -10.98 13.90
CA TRP A 206 -13.36 -10.51 15.28
C TRP A 206 -14.71 -9.85 15.50
N ALA A 207 -15.37 -10.19 16.60
CA ALA A 207 -16.58 -9.54 17.08
C ALA A 207 -16.23 -8.61 18.25
N PHE A 208 -16.84 -7.44 18.27
CA PHE A 208 -16.82 -6.46 19.36
C PHE A 208 -18.23 -6.38 19.96
N PRO A 209 -18.57 -7.23 20.94
CA PRO A 209 -19.94 -7.38 21.41
C PRO A 209 -20.55 -6.10 21.99
N SER A 210 -19.73 -5.23 22.59
CA SER A 210 -20.16 -3.94 23.14
C SER A 210 -20.78 -2.98 22.11
N HIS A 211 -20.49 -3.22 20.82
CA HIS A 211 -20.94 -2.37 19.72
C HIS A 211 -21.68 -3.16 18.63
N ASP A 212 -21.90 -4.46 18.82
CA ASP A 212 -22.45 -5.34 17.79
C ASP A 212 -21.72 -5.17 16.44
N ALA A 213 -20.41 -4.96 16.50
CA ALA A 213 -19.57 -4.66 15.34
C ALA A 213 -18.66 -5.85 15.05
N THR A 214 -18.35 -6.07 13.78
CA THR A 214 -17.40 -7.12 13.38
C THR A 214 -16.35 -6.57 12.44
N VAL A 215 -15.13 -7.11 12.54
CA VAL A 215 -14.01 -6.84 11.64
C VAL A 215 -13.55 -8.16 11.06
N SER A 216 -13.29 -8.23 9.75
CA SER A 216 -12.79 -9.43 9.09
C SER A 216 -11.61 -9.15 8.18
N VAL A 217 -10.84 -10.22 7.94
CA VAL A 217 -9.91 -10.30 6.81
C VAL A 217 -10.36 -11.43 5.88
N PHE A 218 -10.32 -11.16 4.58
CA PHE A 218 -10.50 -12.12 3.51
C PHE A 218 -9.25 -12.12 2.63
N TRP A 219 -8.52 -13.23 2.66
CA TRP A 219 -7.38 -13.44 1.81
C TRP A 219 -7.83 -13.60 0.36
N SER A 220 -7.54 -12.58 -0.43
CA SER A 220 -7.78 -12.50 -1.87
C SER A 220 -6.67 -11.65 -2.48
N PRO A 221 -5.45 -12.20 -2.62
CA PRO A 221 -4.25 -11.41 -2.94
C PRO A 221 -4.32 -10.70 -4.29
N PHE A 222 -5.23 -11.14 -5.17
CA PHE A 222 -5.48 -10.55 -6.48
C PHE A 222 -6.84 -9.84 -6.58
N LEU A 223 -7.66 -9.86 -5.54
CA LEU A 223 -9.07 -9.41 -5.50
C LEU A 223 -10.04 -10.18 -6.43
N VAL A 224 -9.54 -10.64 -7.58
CA VAL A 224 -10.22 -11.48 -8.58
C VAL A 224 -9.98 -12.96 -8.31
N ASN A 225 -10.74 -13.82 -8.99
CA ASN A 225 -10.54 -15.26 -8.94
C ASN A 225 -9.10 -15.58 -9.36
N GLY A 226 -8.33 -16.12 -8.42
CA GLY A 226 -6.91 -16.35 -8.58
C GLY A 226 -6.48 -17.67 -7.95
N THR A 227 -5.63 -18.41 -8.66
CA THR A 227 -4.94 -19.59 -8.14
C THR A 227 -3.50 -19.23 -7.86
N GLU A 228 -3.10 -19.39 -6.61
CA GLU A 228 -1.74 -19.14 -6.15
C GLU A 228 -0.80 -20.23 -6.67
N LYS A 229 0.43 -19.85 -7.02
CA LYS A 229 1.48 -20.78 -7.39
C LYS A 229 1.74 -21.78 -6.26
N VAL A 230 2.03 -23.02 -6.63
CA VAL A 230 2.46 -24.04 -5.66
C VAL A 230 3.91 -23.74 -5.26
N LYS A 231 4.29 -24.09 -4.03
CA LYS A 231 5.67 -23.91 -3.55
C LYS A 231 6.64 -24.74 -4.38
N SER A 232 7.83 -24.19 -4.61
CA SER A 232 8.90 -24.88 -5.32
C SER A 232 9.19 -26.24 -4.69
N GLY A 233 9.22 -27.29 -5.50
CA GLY A 233 9.44 -28.69 -5.05
C GLY A 233 8.17 -29.52 -4.81
N ALA A 234 6.97 -28.93 -4.88
CA ALA A 234 5.71 -29.68 -4.88
C ALA A 234 5.13 -29.79 -6.31
N ALA A 235 4.44 -30.91 -6.62
CA ALA A 235 3.82 -31.12 -7.92
C ALA A 235 2.74 -30.04 -8.16
N GLY A 236 2.96 -29.15 -9.12
CA GLY A 236 2.04 -28.04 -9.37
C GLY A 236 2.57 -27.00 -10.36
N VAL A 237 1.76 -25.96 -10.57
CA VAL A 237 2.06 -24.86 -11.48
C VAL A 237 2.91 -23.82 -10.75
N GLU A 238 4.08 -23.47 -11.29
CA GLU A 238 5.05 -22.54 -10.67
C GLU A 238 4.70 -21.05 -10.84
N HIS A 239 3.53 -20.75 -11.41
CA HIS A 239 3.03 -19.40 -11.66
C HIS A 239 1.59 -19.23 -11.16
N ASN A 240 1.22 -18.01 -10.82
CA ASN A 240 -0.15 -17.66 -10.45
C ASN A 240 -1.06 -17.66 -11.69
N ARG A 241 -2.35 -17.94 -11.51
CA ARG A 241 -3.37 -17.78 -12.57
C ARG A 241 -4.44 -16.82 -12.10
N LEU A 242 -4.70 -15.76 -12.87
CA LEU A 242 -5.70 -14.75 -12.51
C LEU A 242 -6.78 -14.69 -13.61
N TYR A 243 -8.04 -14.77 -13.21
CA TYR A 243 -9.20 -14.65 -14.08
C TYR A 243 -9.81 -13.25 -13.89
N LEU A 244 -9.39 -12.30 -14.74
CA LEU A 244 -9.66 -10.88 -14.57
C LEU A 244 -11.14 -10.49 -14.75
N ASP A 245 -11.95 -11.37 -15.36
CA ASP A 245 -13.39 -11.20 -15.55
C ASP A 245 -14.24 -11.71 -14.37
N GLN A 246 -13.62 -12.32 -13.35
CA GLN A 246 -14.31 -13.01 -12.28
C GLN A 246 -13.87 -12.48 -10.91
N PRO A 247 -14.78 -12.07 -10.02
CA PRO A 247 -14.39 -11.78 -8.64
C PRO A 247 -13.97 -13.06 -7.91
N ASP A 248 -13.18 -12.90 -6.86
CA ASP A 248 -13.00 -13.97 -5.89
C ASP A 248 -14.24 -14.09 -5.01
N GLU A 249 -15.04 -15.14 -5.25
CA GLU A 249 -16.30 -15.34 -4.54
C GLU A 249 -16.14 -15.60 -3.03
N ARG A 250 -14.92 -15.88 -2.53
CA ARG A 250 -14.68 -16.04 -1.10
C ARG A 250 -15.02 -14.79 -0.29
N TRP A 251 -14.87 -13.59 -0.89
CA TRP A 251 -15.31 -12.34 -0.29
C TRP A 251 -16.54 -11.76 -1.00
N ALA A 252 -16.62 -11.89 -2.33
CA ALA A 252 -17.69 -11.25 -3.09
C ALA A 252 -19.08 -11.81 -2.74
N ALA A 253 -19.17 -13.09 -2.39
CA ALA A 253 -20.44 -13.71 -1.96
C ALA A 253 -20.92 -13.17 -0.60
N GLU A 254 -20.03 -12.67 0.26
CA GLU A 254 -20.38 -12.10 1.58
C GLU A 254 -20.71 -10.60 1.53
N LEU A 255 -20.57 -9.93 0.36
CA LEU A 255 -20.87 -8.51 0.18
C LEU A 255 -22.25 -8.03 0.68
N PRO A 256 -23.34 -8.83 0.60
CA PRO A 256 -24.61 -8.41 1.17
C PRO A 256 -24.51 -8.05 2.67
N GLY A 257 -23.69 -8.78 3.44
CA GLY A 257 -23.49 -8.57 4.88
C GLY A 257 -22.37 -7.59 5.24
N ILE A 258 -21.52 -7.18 4.28
CA ILE A 258 -20.40 -6.26 4.52
C ILE A 258 -20.86 -4.81 4.34
N ASP A 259 -20.71 -3.96 5.35
CA ASP A 259 -21.07 -2.54 5.29
C ASP A 259 -19.90 -1.65 4.86
N VAL A 260 -18.68 -1.99 5.30
CA VAL A 260 -17.44 -1.33 4.91
C VAL A 260 -16.48 -2.35 4.34
N VAL A 261 -16.15 -2.26 3.05
CA VAL A 261 -15.13 -3.09 2.40
C VAL A 261 -13.86 -2.27 2.17
N VAL A 262 -12.72 -2.77 2.64
CA VAL A 262 -11.40 -2.16 2.44
C VAL A 262 -10.58 -3.09 1.54
N LEU A 263 -10.40 -2.67 0.28
CA LEU A 263 -9.62 -3.38 -0.73
C LEU A 263 -8.15 -2.92 -0.64
N SER A 264 -7.22 -3.86 -0.64
CA SER A 264 -5.78 -3.58 -0.66
C SER A 264 -5.02 -4.73 -1.31
N ALA A 265 -4.35 -4.49 -2.45
CA ALA A 265 -3.58 -5.52 -3.12
C ALA A 265 -2.40 -4.91 -3.89
N GLY A 266 -1.38 -5.71 -4.17
CA GLY A 266 -0.37 -5.31 -5.14
C GLY A 266 0.85 -6.20 -5.19
N HIS A 267 1.37 -6.62 -4.05
CA HIS A 267 2.66 -7.35 -3.99
C HIS A 267 2.61 -8.68 -4.74
N TRP A 268 1.44 -9.34 -4.72
CA TRP A 268 1.26 -10.61 -5.41
C TRP A 268 1.25 -10.49 -6.93
N PHE A 269 0.93 -9.31 -7.47
CA PHE A 269 1.00 -9.04 -8.92
C PHE A 269 2.45 -8.96 -9.42
N LEU A 270 3.43 -8.80 -8.54
CA LEU A 270 4.87 -8.79 -8.86
C LEU A 270 5.44 -10.21 -9.04
N HIS A 271 4.66 -11.25 -8.76
CA HIS A 271 5.07 -12.63 -8.99
C HIS A 271 4.67 -13.10 -10.39
N SER A 272 5.37 -14.13 -10.89
CA SER A 272 5.03 -14.78 -12.16
C SER A 272 3.56 -15.18 -12.20
N ALA A 273 2.87 -14.78 -13.26
CA ALA A 273 1.44 -14.93 -13.40
C ALA A 273 0.99 -15.03 -14.86
N MET A 274 -0.08 -15.81 -15.08
CA MET A 274 -0.83 -15.90 -16.33
C MET A 274 -2.20 -15.24 -16.14
N PHE A 275 -2.58 -14.37 -17.08
CA PHE A 275 -3.83 -13.60 -17.02
C PHE A 275 -4.85 -14.13 -18.02
N TYR A 276 -6.07 -14.36 -17.54
CA TYR A 276 -7.19 -14.88 -18.30
C TYR A 276 -8.34 -13.85 -18.31
N ASP A 277 -9.03 -13.70 -19.44
CA ASP A 277 -10.29 -12.96 -19.59
C ASP A 277 -11.25 -13.84 -20.39
N ARG A 278 -12.41 -14.17 -19.81
CA ARG A 278 -13.44 -15.04 -20.43
C ARG A 278 -12.87 -16.36 -20.97
N GLY A 279 -11.93 -16.94 -20.22
CA GLY A 279 -11.26 -18.20 -20.55
C GLY A 279 -10.10 -18.10 -21.55
N ALA A 280 -9.85 -16.93 -22.15
CA ALA A 280 -8.72 -16.73 -23.06
C ALA A 280 -7.50 -16.13 -22.31
N VAL A 281 -6.29 -16.58 -22.64
CA VAL A 281 -5.06 -15.96 -22.10
C VAL A 281 -4.84 -14.61 -22.76
N VAL A 282 -4.86 -13.55 -21.96
CA VAL A 282 -4.69 -12.15 -22.44
C VAL A 282 -3.31 -11.56 -22.14
N GLY A 283 -2.52 -12.20 -21.29
CA GLY A 283 -1.19 -11.72 -20.96
C GLY A 283 -0.50 -12.54 -19.87
N CYS A 284 0.68 -12.10 -19.48
CA CYS A 284 1.47 -12.69 -18.41
C CYS A 284 2.52 -11.71 -17.88
N HIS A 285 2.97 -11.99 -16.66
CA HIS A 285 4.12 -11.37 -16.04
C HIS A 285 5.13 -12.45 -15.67
N HIS A 286 6.41 -12.25 -15.97
CA HIS A 286 7.45 -13.28 -15.91
C HIS A 286 6.96 -14.59 -16.52
N CYS A 287 6.62 -14.51 -17.81
CA CYS A 287 5.87 -15.53 -18.53
C CYS A 287 6.53 -16.91 -18.42
N PRO A 288 5.81 -17.93 -17.94
CA PRO A 288 6.33 -19.29 -17.77
C PRO A 288 6.52 -20.03 -19.10
N GLU A 289 5.78 -19.63 -20.14
CA GLU A 289 5.80 -20.25 -21.46
C GLU A 289 6.87 -19.60 -22.36
N PRO A 290 7.81 -20.36 -22.95
CA PRO A 290 8.76 -19.81 -23.91
C PRO A 290 7.99 -19.34 -25.17
N ASN A 291 8.32 -18.16 -25.68
CA ASN A 291 7.72 -17.48 -26.84
C ASN A 291 6.43 -16.69 -26.61
N ARG A 292 5.97 -16.51 -25.36
CA ARG A 292 4.86 -15.59 -25.07
C ARG A 292 5.37 -14.17 -24.84
N THR A 293 4.72 -13.18 -25.44
CA THR A 293 5.02 -11.76 -25.21
C THR A 293 4.62 -11.34 -23.81
N GLU A 294 5.56 -10.80 -23.04
CA GLU A 294 5.30 -10.28 -21.70
C GLU A 294 4.49 -8.98 -21.77
N THR A 295 3.39 -8.95 -21.02
CA THR A 295 2.52 -7.77 -20.92
C THR A 295 2.82 -6.94 -19.68
N GLY A 296 3.63 -7.48 -18.74
CA GLY A 296 3.79 -6.92 -17.40
C GLY A 296 2.50 -7.03 -16.58
N PHE A 297 2.54 -6.53 -15.34
CA PHE A 297 1.44 -6.69 -14.39
C PHE A 297 0.53 -5.46 -14.24
N PHE A 298 0.94 -4.25 -14.64
CA PHE A 298 0.19 -3.02 -14.41
C PHE A 298 -1.24 -3.07 -14.97
N GLY A 299 -1.42 -3.59 -16.18
CA GLY A 299 -2.74 -3.74 -16.80
C GLY A 299 -3.63 -4.72 -16.04
N ALA A 300 -3.08 -5.86 -15.65
CA ALA A 300 -3.79 -6.88 -14.86
C ALA A 300 -4.18 -6.34 -13.48
N PHE A 301 -3.27 -5.63 -12.81
CA PHE A 301 -3.53 -4.96 -11.53
C PHE A 301 -4.68 -3.97 -11.64
N ARG A 302 -4.62 -3.07 -12.63
CA ARG A 302 -5.68 -2.06 -12.86
C ARG A 302 -7.04 -2.72 -13.14
N LEU A 303 -7.06 -3.77 -13.97
CA LEU A 303 -8.28 -4.51 -14.26
C LEU A 303 -8.84 -5.22 -13.04
N ALA A 304 -7.99 -5.78 -12.17
CA ALA A 304 -8.42 -6.42 -10.94
C ALA A 304 -9.05 -5.44 -9.94
N VAL A 305 -8.41 -4.28 -9.72
CA VAL A 305 -8.98 -3.20 -8.87
C VAL A 305 -10.31 -2.70 -9.43
N ARG A 306 -10.37 -2.43 -10.74
CA ARG A 306 -11.61 -2.05 -11.44
C ARG A 306 -12.70 -3.10 -11.27
N GLY A 307 -12.38 -4.37 -11.51
CA GLY A 307 -13.32 -5.49 -11.42
C GLY A 307 -13.89 -5.64 -10.02
N ALA A 308 -13.03 -5.60 -8.99
CA ALA A 308 -13.45 -5.69 -7.60
C ALA A 308 -14.38 -4.54 -7.20
N LEU A 309 -14.03 -3.30 -7.52
CA LEU A 309 -14.88 -2.13 -7.24
C LEU A 309 -16.22 -2.20 -7.99
N ARG A 310 -16.20 -2.61 -9.27
CA ARG A 310 -17.40 -2.81 -10.07
C ARG A 310 -18.34 -3.81 -9.42
N GLU A 311 -17.82 -4.92 -8.90
CA GLU A 311 -18.64 -5.92 -8.20
C GLU A 311 -19.27 -5.38 -6.92
N VAL A 312 -18.54 -4.58 -6.13
CA VAL A 312 -19.11 -3.90 -4.96
C VAL A 312 -20.26 -2.97 -5.36
N VAL A 313 -20.08 -2.18 -6.42
CA VAL A 313 -21.10 -1.25 -6.92
C VAL A 313 -22.32 -2.00 -7.48
N LEU A 314 -22.11 -3.03 -8.30
CA LEU A 314 -23.20 -3.79 -8.92
C LEU A 314 -24.01 -4.57 -7.89
N ARG A 315 -23.36 -5.26 -6.93
CA ARG A 315 -24.05 -5.99 -5.87
C ARG A 315 -24.72 -5.04 -4.88
N GLY A 316 -24.10 -3.89 -4.59
CA GLY A 316 -24.70 -2.80 -3.82
C GLY A 316 -26.00 -2.29 -4.46
N ALA A 317 -25.98 -1.96 -5.75
CA ALA A 317 -27.16 -1.50 -6.48
C ALA A 317 -28.29 -2.55 -6.47
N ARG A 318 -27.97 -3.84 -6.64
CA ARG A 318 -28.96 -4.92 -6.54
C ARG A 318 -29.57 -5.00 -5.14
N ALA A 319 -28.75 -4.89 -4.09
CA ALA A 319 -29.24 -4.90 -2.70
C ALA A 319 -30.19 -3.72 -2.43
N GLN A 320 -29.86 -2.52 -2.92
CA GLN A 320 -30.72 -1.35 -2.81
C GLN A 320 -32.07 -1.53 -3.51
N GLN A 321 -32.10 -2.21 -4.66
CA GLN A 321 -33.34 -2.50 -5.40
C GLN A 321 -34.23 -3.53 -4.69
N GLN A 322 -33.64 -4.50 -4.01
CA GLN A 322 -34.37 -5.58 -3.34
C GLN A 322 -34.87 -5.19 -1.94
N GLN A 323 -34.20 -4.25 -1.27
CA GLN A 323 -34.57 -3.79 0.06
C GLN A 323 -35.69 -2.74 0.00
N GLN A 324 -36.64 -2.84 0.93
CA GLN A 324 -37.55 -1.74 1.23
C GLN A 324 -36.75 -0.47 1.54
N ARG A 325 -37.24 0.68 1.09
CA ARG A 325 -36.53 1.96 1.20
C ARG A 325 -36.02 2.24 2.63
N GLU A 326 -36.85 2.00 3.64
CA GLU A 326 -36.54 2.19 5.06
C GLU A 326 -35.46 1.25 5.63
N ARG A 327 -35.13 0.16 4.92
CA ARG A 327 -34.14 -0.85 5.34
C ARG A 327 -32.83 -0.75 4.56
N ARG A 328 -32.73 0.21 3.64
CA ARG A 328 -31.53 0.45 2.85
C ARG A 328 -30.40 0.91 3.75
N ARG A 329 -29.30 0.15 3.75
CA ARG A 329 -28.08 0.55 4.43
C ARG A 329 -27.06 1.05 3.42
N PRO A 330 -26.55 2.28 3.55
CA PRO A 330 -25.45 2.74 2.71
C PRO A 330 -24.21 1.90 3.01
N LYS A 331 -23.39 1.67 1.99
CA LYS A 331 -22.14 0.92 2.07
C LYS A 331 -20.96 1.83 1.73
N LEU A 332 -19.78 1.47 2.23
CA LEU A 332 -18.52 2.15 1.95
C LEU A 332 -17.54 1.16 1.32
N ALA A 333 -17.00 1.50 0.17
CA ALA A 333 -15.86 0.85 -0.44
C ALA A 333 -14.64 1.76 -0.30
N VAL A 334 -13.57 1.22 0.28
CA VAL A 334 -12.29 1.90 0.45
C VAL A 334 -11.23 1.14 -0.34
N VAL A 335 -10.39 1.86 -1.08
CA VAL A 335 -9.13 1.32 -1.61
C VAL A 335 -7.98 1.88 -0.77
N THR A 336 -7.30 1.04 0.01
CA THR A 336 -6.00 1.40 0.58
C THR A 336 -4.96 1.22 -0.52
N THR A 337 -4.25 2.29 -0.86
CA THR A 337 -3.33 2.26 -2.00
C THR A 337 -2.05 1.47 -1.72
N PHE A 338 -1.31 1.14 -2.76
CA PHE A 338 -0.12 0.30 -2.69
C PHE A 338 0.89 0.78 -1.64
N SER A 339 1.37 -0.13 -0.79
CA SER A 339 2.40 0.12 0.21
C SER A 339 3.76 -0.31 -0.35
N PRO A 340 4.76 0.57 -0.50
CA PRO A 340 6.07 0.18 -1.02
C PRO A 340 6.86 -0.75 -0.09
N ALA A 341 7.74 -1.55 -0.69
CA ALA A 341 8.79 -2.29 0.01
C ALA A 341 10.10 -1.48 0.01
N HIS A 342 11.00 -1.75 0.97
CA HIS A 342 12.25 -0.99 1.13
C HIS A 342 13.49 -1.89 1.16
N PHE A 343 13.71 -2.70 0.12
CA PHE A 343 14.94 -3.50 0.02
C PHE A 343 16.15 -2.66 -0.41
N GLU A 344 17.18 -2.62 0.43
CA GLU A 344 18.51 -2.08 0.19
C GLU A 344 19.50 -3.24 -0.03
N GLY A 345 19.69 -3.63 -1.30
CA GLY A 345 20.50 -4.79 -1.68
C GLY A 345 19.71 -6.10 -1.69
N GLU A 346 20.39 -7.22 -1.41
CA GLU A 346 19.77 -8.55 -1.40
C GLU A 346 18.80 -8.72 -0.21
N TRP A 347 17.73 -9.50 -0.41
CA TRP A 347 16.66 -9.71 0.58
C TRP A 347 17.12 -10.32 1.91
N ASP A 348 18.25 -11.04 1.89
CA ASP A 348 18.89 -11.64 3.06
C ASP A 348 20.21 -10.96 3.43
N SER A 349 20.47 -9.76 2.92
CA SER A 349 21.54 -8.90 3.43
C SER A 349 21.22 -8.48 4.87
N PRO A 350 22.19 -8.46 5.80
CA PRO A 350 21.96 -7.94 7.17
C PRO A 350 21.52 -6.47 7.20
N THR A 351 21.65 -5.74 6.09
CA THR A 351 21.23 -4.34 5.95
C THR A 351 20.02 -4.12 5.05
N ALA A 352 19.30 -5.17 4.63
CA ALA A 352 18.27 -5.08 3.58
C ALA A 352 17.16 -4.06 3.86
N CYS A 353 16.86 -3.73 5.12
CA CYS A 353 16.03 -2.57 5.49
C CYS A 353 16.35 -2.12 6.91
N ALA A 354 17.63 -1.89 7.19
CA ALA A 354 18.12 -1.65 8.56
C ALA A 354 18.00 -0.18 9.05
N ARG A 355 17.32 0.69 8.31
CA ARG A 355 17.10 2.07 8.75
C ARG A 355 16.31 2.09 10.07
N THR A 356 16.65 3.01 10.95
CA THR A 356 15.96 3.20 12.24
C THR A 356 15.19 4.52 12.31
N GLU A 357 15.26 5.32 11.24
CA GLU A 357 14.58 6.60 11.10
C GLU A 357 13.97 6.75 9.68
N PRO A 358 12.84 7.45 9.55
CA PRO A 358 12.21 7.74 8.26
C PRO A 358 13.16 8.43 7.27
N TYR A 359 12.88 8.31 5.98
CA TYR A 359 13.47 9.20 4.99
C TYR A 359 12.96 10.63 5.17
N ALA A 360 13.83 11.62 4.98
CA ALA A 360 13.36 12.98 4.81
C ALA A 360 12.56 13.10 3.50
N PRO A 361 11.57 14.01 3.40
CA PRO A 361 10.76 14.15 2.17
C PRO A 361 11.55 14.42 0.88
N ALA A 362 12.76 14.97 0.98
CA ALA A 362 13.66 15.21 -0.15
C ALA A 362 14.57 14.02 -0.48
N GLU A 363 14.73 13.06 0.43
CA GLU A 363 15.61 11.89 0.27
C GLU A 363 14.96 10.78 -0.57
N ARG A 364 13.63 10.63 -0.46
CA ARG A 364 12.90 9.52 -1.07
C ARG A 364 11.55 10.01 -1.61
N GLY A 365 11.37 9.83 -2.92
CA GLY A 365 10.08 10.02 -3.59
C GLY A 365 9.33 8.71 -3.76
N VAL A 366 8.10 8.80 -4.30
CA VAL A 366 7.37 7.63 -4.78
C VAL A 366 8.06 7.12 -6.04
N GLU A 367 8.46 5.85 -6.07
CA GLU A 367 9.11 5.28 -7.25
C GLU A 367 8.12 5.10 -8.40
N TYR A 368 8.63 4.89 -9.62
CA TYR A 368 7.79 4.76 -10.82
C TYR A 368 6.69 3.70 -10.66
N MET A 369 7.07 2.50 -10.20
CA MET A 369 6.14 1.38 -10.05
C MET A 369 5.07 1.66 -9.00
N ASP A 370 5.48 2.15 -7.82
CA ASP A 370 4.57 2.59 -6.76
C ASP A 370 3.60 3.69 -7.25
N GLY A 371 4.11 4.64 -8.04
CA GLY A 371 3.36 5.77 -8.57
C GLY A 371 2.34 5.36 -9.63
N GLU A 372 2.67 4.40 -10.50
CA GLU A 372 1.73 3.84 -11.47
C GLU A 372 0.62 3.03 -10.79
N MET A 373 0.95 2.25 -9.75
CA MET A 373 -0.04 1.50 -8.97
C MET A 373 -0.97 2.45 -8.21
N LEU A 374 -0.41 3.44 -7.50
CA LEU A 374 -1.16 4.51 -6.84
C LEU A 374 -2.12 5.21 -7.80
N ARG A 375 -1.64 5.59 -8.99
CA ARG A 375 -2.48 6.26 -10.00
C ARG A 375 -3.64 5.37 -10.43
N ALA A 376 -3.37 4.10 -10.73
CA ALA A 376 -4.41 3.16 -11.12
C ALA A 376 -5.48 3.01 -10.02
N GLU A 377 -5.08 2.84 -8.77
CA GLU A 377 -6.00 2.69 -7.65
C GLU A 377 -6.89 3.93 -7.44
N VAL A 378 -6.29 5.12 -7.46
CA VAL A 378 -7.02 6.39 -7.27
C VAL A 378 -7.98 6.67 -8.42
N GLU A 379 -7.54 6.45 -9.66
CA GLU A 379 -8.38 6.65 -10.85
C GLU A 379 -9.56 5.67 -10.88
N GLU A 380 -9.32 4.39 -10.60
CA GLU A 380 -10.39 3.38 -10.58
C GLU A 380 -11.36 3.57 -9.39
N ALA A 381 -10.87 3.99 -8.22
CA ALA A 381 -11.73 4.38 -7.10
C ALA A 381 -12.62 5.57 -7.44
N ALA A 382 -12.07 6.61 -8.09
CA ALA A 382 -12.83 7.78 -8.51
C ALA A 382 -13.89 7.42 -9.57
N ALA A 383 -13.52 6.59 -10.56
CA ALA A 383 -14.42 6.10 -11.59
C ALA A 383 -15.56 5.26 -11.01
N ALA A 384 -15.26 4.33 -10.10
CA ALA A 384 -16.26 3.53 -9.41
C ALA A 384 -17.19 4.38 -8.54
N GLY A 385 -16.67 5.43 -7.88
CA GLY A 385 -17.50 6.39 -7.13
C GLY A 385 -18.45 7.18 -8.04
N ALA A 386 -18.03 7.53 -9.25
CA ALA A 386 -18.91 8.16 -10.24
C ALA A 386 -19.99 7.20 -10.74
N ASP A 387 -19.64 5.95 -11.05
CA ASP A 387 -20.59 4.91 -11.48
C ASP A 387 -21.60 4.57 -10.36
N ALA A 388 -21.14 4.46 -9.11
CA ALA A 388 -21.99 4.21 -7.95
C ALA A 388 -23.06 5.31 -7.78
N ARG A 389 -22.68 6.59 -7.92
CA ARG A 389 -23.61 7.72 -7.88
C ARG A 389 -24.59 7.67 -9.06
N ALA A 390 -24.10 7.45 -10.28
CA ALA A 390 -24.95 7.38 -11.46
C ALA A 390 -26.00 6.27 -11.38
N ARG A 391 -25.68 5.15 -10.73
CA ARG A 391 -26.61 4.03 -10.53
C ARG A 391 -27.54 4.18 -9.32
N GLY A 392 -27.29 5.14 -8.43
CA GLY A 392 -27.93 5.17 -7.12
C GLY A 392 -27.63 3.90 -6.31
N ALA A 393 -26.39 3.40 -6.38
CA ALA A 393 -26.02 2.10 -5.83
C ALA A 393 -26.01 2.03 -4.30
N GLY A 394 -26.18 3.16 -3.60
CA GLY A 394 -26.03 3.24 -2.14
C GLY A 394 -24.61 2.90 -1.67
N VAL A 395 -23.60 3.07 -2.54
CA VAL A 395 -22.19 2.80 -2.26
C VAL A 395 -21.39 4.09 -2.39
N THR A 396 -20.68 4.46 -1.32
CA THR A 396 -19.64 5.50 -1.38
C THR A 396 -18.30 4.83 -1.67
N VAL A 397 -17.51 5.37 -2.59
CA VAL A 397 -16.18 4.85 -2.93
C VAL A 397 -15.12 5.89 -2.59
N GLU A 398 -14.09 5.48 -1.86
CA GLU A 398 -13.02 6.35 -1.37
C GLU A 398 -11.65 5.68 -1.47
N ALA A 399 -10.58 6.49 -1.54
CA ALA A 399 -9.21 6.00 -1.48
C ALA A 399 -8.51 6.48 -0.21
N VAL A 400 -7.88 5.55 0.52
CA VAL A 400 -6.93 5.82 1.61
C VAL A 400 -5.54 5.75 1.01
N GLN A 401 -5.04 6.91 0.58
CA GLN A 401 -3.76 7.04 -0.12
C GLN A 401 -2.58 6.98 0.87
N VAL A 402 -1.94 5.83 0.97
CA VAL A 402 -0.85 5.57 1.93
C VAL A 402 0.53 5.48 1.28
N THR A 403 0.59 5.31 -0.05
CA THR A 403 1.81 5.02 -0.80
C THR A 403 2.94 5.99 -0.49
N ARG A 404 2.65 7.30 -0.51
CA ARG A 404 3.66 8.33 -0.26
C ARG A 404 4.14 8.37 1.20
N MET A 405 3.25 8.21 2.17
CA MET A 405 3.67 8.18 3.57
C MET A 405 4.41 6.90 3.91
N ALA A 406 4.03 5.78 3.32
CA ALA A 406 4.70 4.49 3.48
C ALA A 406 6.09 4.50 2.85
N ALA A 407 6.28 5.14 1.69
CA ALA A 407 7.59 5.30 1.02
C ALA A 407 8.65 6.01 1.88
N LEU A 408 8.24 6.77 2.90
CA LEU A 408 9.16 7.46 3.80
C LEU A 408 9.53 6.61 5.03
N ARG A 409 8.93 5.43 5.21
CA ARG A 409 8.95 4.70 6.48
C ARG A 409 9.76 3.41 6.47
N ALA A 410 10.86 3.35 5.73
CA ALA A 410 11.74 2.17 5.76
C ALA A 410 12.10 1.69 7.19
N ASP A 411 12.10 2.58 8.18
CA ASP A 411 12.31 2.29 9.60
C ASP A 411 11.26 1.37 10.24
N GLY A 412 10.05 1.27 9.70
CA GLY A 412 8.96 0.53 10.32
C GLY A 412 8.81 -0.92 9.91
N HIS A 413 9.70 -1.45 9.06
CA HIS A 413 9.67 -2.84 8.63
C HIS A 413 10.22 -3.80 9.72
N PRO A 414 9.75 -5.06 9.80
CA PRO A 414 10.35 -6.05 10.67
C PRO A 414 11.82 -6.32 10.38
N GLY A 415 12.22 -6.30 9.10
CA GLY A 415 13.57 -6.68 8.69
C GLY A 415 13.91 -8.08 9.20
N ALA A 416 15.12 -8.25 9.75
CA ALA A 416 15.56 -9.50 10.38
C ALA A 416 14.68 -9.93 11.56
N TYR A 417 14.02 -8.99 12.24
CA TYR A 417 13.14 -9.26 13.38
C TYR A 417 11.78 -9.84 12.96
N MET A 418 11.64 -10.23 11.69
CA MET A 418 10.63 -11.21 11.28
C MET A 418 10.83 -12.58 11.94
N HIS A 419 12.04 -12.87 12.41
CA HIS A 419 12.40 -14.05 13.20
C HIS A 419 12.73 -13.66 14.65
N PRO A 420 12.44 -14.52 15.66
CA PRO A 420 12.81 -14.24 17.04
C PRO A 420 14.33 -14.16 17.24
N PHE A 421 14.79 -13.06 17.84
CA PHE A 421 16.18 -12.83 18.27
C PHE A 421 17.22 -13.21 17.20
N PRO A 422 17.13 -12.61 15.98
CA PRO A 422 17.86 -13.09 14.81
C PRO A 422 19.39 -13.01 14.95
N PHE A 423 19.89 -12.21 15.90
CA PHE A 423 21.30 -11.97 16.16
C PHE A 423 21.80 -12.49 17.52
N ALA A 424 21.02 -13.30 18.25
CA ALA A 424 21.43 -13.81 19.57
C ALA A 424 22.70 -14.69 19.52
N GLY A 425 22.98 -15.32 18.37
CA GLY A 425 24.19 -16.10 18.12
C GLY A 425 25.35 -15.31 17.51
N GLY A 426 25.28 -13.98 17.48
CA GLY A 426 26.25 -13.11 16.80
C GLY A 426 25.80 -12.67 15.40
N ALA A 427 26.63 -11.84 14.77
CA ALA A 427 26.38 -11.34 13.42
C ALA A 427 26.44 -12.49 12.39
N ARG A 428 25.55 -12.43 11.39
CA ARG A 428 25.45 -13.41 10.30
C ARG A 428 25.62 -12.69 8.97
N GLU A 429 26.27 -13.35 8.01
CA GLU A 429 26.47 -12.82 6.66
C GLU A 429 25.16 -12.79 5.85
N ARG A 430 24.24 -13.72 6.12
CA ARG A 430 22.94 -13.83 5.47
C ARG A 430 21.85 -13.98 6.53
N VAL A 431 20.84 -13.11 6.51
CA VAL A 431 19.69 -13.10 7.42
C VAL A 431 18.45 -12.74 6.64
N PRO A 432 17.44 -13.61 6.51
CA PRO A 432 16.17 -13.27 5.88
C PRO A 432 15.55 -12.00 6.47
N ASN A 433 15.11 -11.08 5.60
CA ASN A 433 14.42 -9.86 6.03
C ASN A 433 13.01 -9.77 5.44
N ASP A 434 12.10 -9.22 6.24
CA ASP A 434 10.81 -8.74 5.78
C ASP A 434 10.85 -7.22 5.65
N CYS A 435 11.06 -6.74 4.42
CA CYS A 435 11.05 -5.32 4.06
C CYS A 435 9.77 -4.93 3.30
N VAL A 436 8.70 -5.72 3.46
CA VAL A 436 7.40 -5.56 2.79
C VAL A 436 6.32 -5.22 3.81
N HIS A 437 6.24 -5.99 4.89
CA HIS A 437 5.24 -5.81 5.94
C HIS A 437 5.68 -4.82 7.00
N TRP A 438 4.80 -4.47 7.91
CA TRP A 438 5.01 -3.47 8.94
C TRP A 438 5.00 -4.10 10.32
N CYS A 439 5.91 -3.64 11.19
CA CYS A 439 5.83 -3.94 12.61
C CYS A 439 4.48 -3.47 13.17
N LEU A 440 3.93 -4.23 14.12
CA LEU A 440 2.75 -3.85 14.90
C LEU A 440 3.11 -3.78 16.40
N PRO A 441 2.90 -2.64 17.08
CA PRO A 441 2.52 -1.33 16.53
C PRO A 441 3.55 -0.76 15.55
N GLY A 442 3.15 0.20 14.71
CA GLY A 442 4.03 0.76 13.69
C GLY A 442 3.37 1.71 12.70
N PRO A 443 4.03 2.03 11.56
CA PRO A 443 3.57 3.06 10.61
C PRO A 443 2.16 2.84 10.07
N ILE A 444 1.77 1.57 9.93
CA ILE A 444 0.47 1.14 9.41
C ILE A 444 -0.70 1.58 10.30
N ASP A 445 -0.47 1.92 11.57
CA ASP A 445 -1.49 2.47 12.45
C ASP A 445 -2.03 3.82 11.91
N ALA A 446 -1.18 4.62 11.26
CA ALA A 446 -1.60 5.88 10.63
C ALA A 446 -2.58 5.67 9.46
N TRP A 447 -2.56 4.51 8.81
CA TRP A 447 -3.52 4.20 7.75
C TRP A 447 -4.92 4.04 8.34
N ASN A 448 -5.00 3.49 9.55
CA ASN A 448 -6.25 3.34 10.29
C ASN A 448 -6.73 4.66 10.91
N GLU A 449 -5.82 5.59 11.26
CA GLU A 449 -6.19 6.98 11.58
C GLU A 449 -6.92 7.64 10.41
N ILE A 450 -6.41 7.48 9.18
CA ILE A 450 -7.03 8.03 7.97
C ILE A 450 -8.34 7.31 7.66
N LEU A 451 -8.37 5.98 7.79
CA LEU A 451 -9.58 5.17 7.61
C LEU A 451 -10.70 5.63 8.55
N LEU A 452 -10.41 5.91 9.83
CA LEU A 452 -11.38 6.47 10.77
C LEU A 452 -11.98 7.77 10.24
N GLN A 453 -11.17 8.68 9.68
CA GLN A 453 -11.69 9.91 9.09
C GLN A 453 -12.55 9.67 7.85
N VAL A 454 -12.26 8.63 7.05
CA VAL A 454 -13.10 8.24 5.91
C VAL A 454 -14.43 7.67 6.39
N VAL A 455 -14.41 6.74 7.35
CA VAL A 455 -15.61 6.12 7.94
C VAL A 455 -16.49 7.18 8.61
N LYS A 456 -15.90 8.12 9.33
CA LYS A 456 -16.61 9.24 9.96
C LYS A 456 -17.40 10.06 8.95
N ARG A 457 -16.76 10.52 7.87
CA ARG A 457 -17.43 11.30 6.82
C ARG A 457 -18.56 10.51 6.16
N TRP A 458 -18.36 9.23 5.94
CA TRP A 458 -19.39 8.36 5.36
C TRP A 458 -20.58 8.17 6.29
N ALA A 459 -20.35 7.94 7.58
CA ALA A 459 -21.41 7.81 8.56
C ALA A 459 -22.18 9.12 8.75
N ASP A 460 -21.48 10.26 8.85
CA ASP A 460 -22.10 11.58 8.97
C ASP A 460 -22.99 11.90 7.75
N ALA A 461 -22.56 11.51 6.54
CA ALA A 461 -23.36 11.67 5.32
C ALA A 461 -24.57 10.73 5.29
N ALA A 462 -24.40 9.49 5.75
CA ALA A 462 -25.49 8.52 5.86
C ALA A 462 -26.58 8.98 6.85
N ASP A 463 -26.18 9.55 7.99
CA ASP A 463 -27.12 10.05 9.00
C ASP A 463 -27.85 11.31 8.51
N ALA A 464 -27.16 12.21 7.78
CA ALA A 464 -27.77 13.39 7.19
C ALA A 464 -28.83 13.08 6.13
N ASP A 465 -28.63 12.01 5.33
CA ASP A 465 -29.63 11.55 4.36
C ASP A 465 -30.89 11.02 5.08
N VAL A 466 -30.73 10.29 6.19
CA VAL A 466 -31.86 9.80 7.01
C VAL A 466 -32.64 10.96 7.64
N ASP A 467 -31.94 11.95 8.20
CA ASP A 467 -32.57 13.12 8.81
C ASP A 467 -33.34 13.94 7.76
N ALA A 468 -32.75 14.16 6.57
CA ALA A 468 -33.41 14.85 5.47
C ALA A 468 -34.68 14.10 5.00
N GLU A 469 -34.63 12.78 4.92
CA GLU A 469 -35.79 11.95 4.55
C GLU A 469 -36.89 11.97 5.61
N SER A 470 -36.55 11.95 6.91
CA SER A 470 -37.52 12.04 8.00
C SER A 470 -38.26 13.39 8.07
N SER A 471 -37.67 14.42 7.48
CA SER A 471 -38.18 15.79 7.45
C SER A 471 -38.97 16.15 6.17
N ALA A 472 -39.08 15.22 5.22
CA ALA A 472 -39.85 15.42 3.99
C ALA A 472 -41.36 15.21 4.27
N PRO A 473 -42.24 16.17 3.91
CA PRO A 473 -43.66 16.16 4.25
C PRO A 473 -44.49 15.10 3.51
#